data_AF-A0A6M0CE50-F1
#
_entry.id   AF-A0A6M0CE50-F1
#
_cell.length_a   1.000
_cell.length_b   1.000
_cell.length_c   1.000
_cell.angle_alpha   90.00
_cell.angle_beta   90.00
_cell.angle_gamma   90.00
#
_symmetry.space_group_name_H-M   'P 1'
#
loop_
_entity.id
_entity.type
_entity.pdbx_description
1 polymer ?
#
loop_
_entity_poly.entity_id
_entity_poly.type
_entity_poly.pdbx_seq_one_letter_code
_entity_poly.pdbx_strand_id
1 'polypeptide(L)'
;MSQKNDAPILMFALLVTLGLLGAGGWWLYKTFIPDGAAPLGNVAVPPPNAIPPLDPGSTARTNDSTIPQFSQGALLLFADGISAEKRAGVNALANQDYAIAIQQLETSLQAQRNDPEALIYLNNAYVGAAPAYTIA
;
A
#
# COMPACT_ATOMS: atom_id res chain seq x y z
N MET A 1 -15.33 -70.79 -3.29
CA MET A 1 -15.71 -69.38 -3.06
C MET A 1 -15.01 -68.56 -4.14
N SER A 2 -15.77 -67.83 -4.96
CA SER A 2 -15.27 -67.19 -6.19
C SER A 2 -14.60 -65.86 -5.86
N GLN A 3 -13.29 -65.77 -6.01
CA GLN A 3 -12.55 -64.51 -5.96
C GLN A 3 -13.01 -63.65 -7.14
N LYS A 4 -13.84 -62.63 -6.87
CA LYS A 4 -14.16 -61.59 -7.85
C LYS A 4 -12.97 -60.64 -7.91
N ASN A 5 -12.54 -60.30 -9.12
CA ASN A 5 -11.37 -59.46 -9.36
C ASN A 5 -11.68 -58.02 -8.96
N ASP A 6 -11.34 -57.63 -7.72
CA ASP A 6 -11.48 -56.26 -7.22
C ASP A 6 -10.27 -55.37 -7.59
N ALA A 7 -9.19 -55.99 -8.08
CA ALA A 7 -7.99 -55.33 -8.59
C ALA A 7 -8.25 -54.19 -9.60
N PRO A 8 -9.11 -54.32 -10.62
CA PRO A 8 -9.39 -53.21 -11.55
C PRO A 8 -10.05 -52.00 -10.88
N ILE A 9 -10.90 -52.22 -9.87
CA ILE A 9 -11.53 -51.14 -9.09
C ILE A 9 -10.51 -50.43 -8.20
N LEU A 10 -9.61 -51.19 -7.56
CA LEU A 10 -8.52 -50.63 -6.77
C LEU A 10 -7.53 -49.82 -7.63
N MET A 11 -7.23 -50.29 -8.84
CA MET A 11 -6.39 -49.55 -9.80
C MET A 11 -7.04 -48.23 -10.24
N PHE A 12 -8.36 -48.23 -10.47
CA PHE A 12 -9.10 -47.02 -10.81
C PHE A 12 -9.08 -45.99 -9.67
N ALA A 13 -9.33 -46.42 -8.44
CA ALA A 13 -9.28 -45.53 -7.28
C ALA A 13 -7.87 -44.94 -7.10
N LEU A 14 -6.83 -45.76 -7.23
CA LEU A 14 -5.44 -45.32 -7.13
C LEU A 14 -5.10 -44.23 -8.15
N LEU A 15 -5.52 -44.40 -9.42
CA LEU A 15 -5.28 -43.42 -10.48
C LEU A 15 -5.99 -42.09 -10.21
N VAL A 16 -7.24 -42.14 -9.73
CA VAL A 16 -7.99 -40.93 -9.38
C VAL A 16 -7.31 -40.19 -8.22
N THR A 17 -6.86 -40.91 -7.21
CA THR A 17 -6.13 -40.33 -6.07
C THR A 17 -4.82 -39.68 -6.50
N LEU A 18 -4.01 -40.34 -7.35
CA LEU A 18 -2.78 -39.74 -7.88
C LEU A 18 -3.08 -38.51 -8.76
N GLY A 19 -4.15 -38.54 -9.55
CA GLY A 19 -4.57 -37.39 -10.37
C GLY A 19 -4.93 -36.17 -9.52
N LEU A 20 -5.71 -36.36 -8.44
CA LEU A 20 -6.08 -35.30 -7.50
C LEU A 20 -4.87 -34.73 -6.76
N LEU A 21 -3.96 -35.58 -6.28
CA LEU A 21 -2.74 -35.16 -5.59
C LEU A 21 -1.78 -34.40 -6.53
N GLY A 22 -1.61 -34.88 -7.76
CA GLY A 22 -0.75 -34.23 -8.76
C GLY A 22 -1.29 -32.87 -9.19
N ALA A 23 -2.56 -32.83 -9.62
CA ALA A 23 -3.18 -31.59 -10.08
C ALA A 23 -3.37 -30.58 -8.93
N GLY A 24 -3.82 -31.04 -7.76
CA GLY A 24 -4.00 -30.21 -6.58
C GLY A 24 -2.69 -29.66 -6.03
N GLY A 25 -1.64 -30.50 -5.97
CA GLY A 25 -0.31 -30.09 -5.52
C GLY A 25 0.34 -29.07 -6.46
N TRP A 26 0.22 -29.25 -7.78
CA TRP A 26 0.74 -28.31 -8.76
C TRP A 26 0.03 -26.95 -8.72
N TRP A 27 -1.31 -26.96 -8.59
CA TRP A 27 -2.09 -25.74 -8.46
C TRP A 27 -1.70 -24.96 -7.19
N LEU A 28 -1.60 -25.66 -6.05
CA LEU A 28 -1.19 -25.07 -4.77
C LEU A 28 0.22 -24.49 -4.81
N TYR A 29 1.16 -25.20 -5.44
CA TYR A 29 2.54 -24.74 -5.63
C TYR A 29 2.59 -23.43 -6.40
N LYS A 30 1.83 -23.29 -7.50
CA LYS A 30 1.75 -22.04 -8.28
C LYS A 30 1.06 -20.89 -7.53
N THR A 31 0.21 -21.19 -6.56
CA THR A 31 -0.42 -20.16 -5.72
C THR A 31 0.56 -19.57 -4.70
N PHE A 32 1.44 -20.38 -4.12
CA PHE A 32 2.35 -19.94 -3.05
C PHE A 32 3.77 -19.63 -3.49
N ILE A 33 4.21 -20.16 -4.63
CA ILE A 33 5.52 -19.90 -5.20
C ILE A 33 5.28 -19.20 -6.55
N PRO A 34 5.23 -17.85 -6.56
CA PRO A 34 5.13 -17.11 -7.80
C PRO A 34 6.40 -17.36 -8.62
N ASP A 35 6.22 -17.83 -9.86
CA ASP A 35 7.27 -17.87 -10.88
C ASP A 35 7.71 -16.42 -11.15
N GLY A 36 8.74 -15.95 -10.46
CA GLY A 36 9.07 -14.53 -10.50
C GLY A 36 10.49 -14.22 -10.04
N ALA A 37 11.44 -14.35 -10.95
CA ALA A 37 12.55 -13.42 -10.97
C ALA A 37 12.63 -12.84 -12.38
N ALA A 38 11.78 -11.84 -12.65
CA ALA A 38 12.12 -10.90 -13.70
C ALA A 38 13.49 -10.31 -13.32
N PRO A 39 14.48 -10.27 -14.24
CA PRO A 39 15.73 -9.59 -13.95
C PRO A 39 15.37 -8.17 -13.53
N LEU A 40 16.01 -7.68 -12.46
CA LEU A 40 15.87 -6.33 -11.93
C LEU A 40 16.10 -5.34 -13.07
N GLY A 41 15.02 -4.99 -13.76
CA GLY A 41 15.02 -4.02 -14.84
C GLY A 41 15.33 -2.70 -14.20
N ASN A 42 16.47 -2.11 -14.60
CA ASN A 42 16.92 -0.81 -14.17
C ASN A 42 15.75 0.16 -14.06
N VAL A 43 15.41 0.54 -12.83
CA VAL A 43 14.55 1.69 -12.58
C VAL A 43 15.37 2.89 -13.06
N ALA A 44 15.10 3.33 -14.28
CA ALA A 44 15.53 4.63 -14.73
C ALA A 44 14.88 5.64 -13.78
N VAL A 45 15.64 6.12 -12.82
CA VAL A 45 15.25 7.19 -11.91
C VAL A 45 14.90 8.39 -12.79
N PRO A 46 13.63 8.79 -12.90
CA PRO A 46 13.28 10.02 -13.57
C PRO A 46 13.87 11.16 -12.74
N PRO A 47 14.32 12.27 -13.37
CA PRO A 47 14.77 13.44 -12.63
C PRO A 47 13.68 13.89 -11.65
N PRO A 48 14.02 14.53 -10.52
CA PRO A 48 13.12 14.78 -9.38
C PRO A 48 11.85 15.60 -9.67
N ASN A 49 11.65 16.06 -10.91
CA ASN A 49 10.59 16.97 -11.33
C ASN A 49 9.67 16.41 -12.42
N ALA A 50 9.70 15.10 -12.73
CA ALA A 50 8.74 14.51 -13.66
C ALA A 50 7.46 14.10 -12.93
N ILE A 51 6.43 14.95 -13.03
CA ILE A 51 5.05 14.67 -12.62
C ILE A 51 4.53 13.51 -13.50
N PRO A 52 4.12 12.35 -12.97
CA PRO A 52 3.34 11.40 -13.75
C PRO A 52 2.02 12.08 -14.14
N PRO A 53 1.58 12.05 -15.40
CA PRO A 53 0.27 12.57 -15.78
C PRO A 53 -0.79 11.91 -14.90
N LEU A 54 -1.58 12.73 -14.20
CA LEU A 54 -2.80 12.30 -13.53
C LEU A 54 -3.80 11.94 -14.63
N ASP A 55 -3.78 10.69 -15.05
CA ASP A 55 -4.76 10.14 -15.97
C ASP A 55 -6.00 9.71 -15.16
N PRO A 56 -7.18 10.37 -15.31
CA PRO A 56 -8.35 10.12 -14.46
C PRO A 56 -9.01 8.74 -14.68
N GLY A 57 -8.43 7.88 -15.53
CA GLY A 57 -9.02 6.61 -15.96
C GLY A 57 -8.28 5.33 -15.56
N SER A 58 -7.12 5.41 -14.89
CA SER A 58 -6.36 4.20 -14.56
C SER A 58 -6.89 3.50 -13.32
N THR A 59 -7.80 2.54 -13.51
CA THR A 59 -8.12 1.49 -12.52
C THR A 59 -7.07 0.37 -12.53
N ALA A 60 -5.79 0.72 -12.66
CA ALA A 60 -4.72 -0.19 -12.31
C ALA A 60 -4.68 -0.29 -10.78
N ARG A 61 -5.51 -1.18 -10.23
CA ARG A 61 -5.36 -1.70 -8.87
C ARG A 61 -4.03 -2.44 -8.82
N THR A 62 -2.95 -1.70 -8.65
CA THR A 62 -1.74 -2.25 -8.06
C THR A 62 -2.17 -2.69 -6.66
N ASN A 63 -2.07 -3.99 -6.39
CA ASN A 63 -2.15 -4.53 -5.03
C ASN A 63 -0.86 -4.12 -4.30
N ASP A 64 -0.60 -2.82 -4.26
CA ASP A 64 0.49 -2.25 -3.53
C ASP A 64 0.06 -2.22 -2.06
N SER A 65 0.58 -3.19 -1.31
CA SER A 65 0.36 -3.31 0.13
C SER A 65 0.99 -2.15 0.92
N THR A 66 1.49 -1.12 0.24
CA THR A 66 2.10 0.07 0.85
C THR A 66 1.17 1.27 0.96
N ILE A 67 -0.10 1.20 0.52
CA ILE A 67 -1.06 2.23 0.93
C ILE A 67 -1.39 1.96 2.41
N PRO A 68 -0.94 2.80 3.36
CA PRO A 68 -1.29 2.61 4.75
C PRO A 68 -2.82 2.62 4.87
N GLN A 69 -3.38 1.54 5.42
CA GLN A 69 -4.83 1.36 5.55
C GLN A 69 -5.50 2.47 6.38
N PHE A 70 -4.70 3.26 7.10
CA PHE A 70 -5.11 4.45 7.81
C PHE A 70 -4.21 5.62 7.41
N SER A 71 -4.83 6.73 6.98
CA SER A 71 -4.10 7.99 6.82
C SER A 71 -3.62 8.46 8.19
N GLN A 72 -2.30 8.58 8.37
CA GLN A 72 -1.72 9.19 9.58
C GLN A 72 -1.81 10.73 9.57
N GLY A 73 -2.77 11.29 8.82
CA GLY A 73 -2.90 12.73 8.62
C GLY A 73 -1.92 13.31 7.58
N ALA A 74 -1.30 12.47 6.74
CA ALA A 74 -0.33 12.88 5.73
C ALA A 74 -0.87 12.89 4.29
N LEU A 75 -2.18 12.68 4.12
CA LEU A 75 -2.84 12.68 2.82
C LEU A 75 -3.65 13.95 2.66
N LEU A 76 -3.36 14.77 1.64
CA LEU A 76 -4.21 15.90 1.29
C LEU A 76 -5.60 15.41 0.86
N LEU A 77 -6.64 15.94 1.50
CA LEU A 77 -8.03 15.53 1.34
C LEU A 77 -8.75 16.30 0.23
N PHE A 78 -8.33 17.55 -0.01
CA PHE A 78 -8.93 18.43 -1.02
C PHE A 78 -7.88 18.86 -2.03
N ALA A 79 -8.21 18.71 -3.32
CA ALA A 79 -7.34 19.11 -4.43
C ALA A 79 -7.33 20.63 -4.66
N ASP A 80 -8.38 21.32 -4.22
CA ASP A 80 -8.55 22.75 -4.39
C ASP A 80 -7.86 23.54 -3.28
N GLY A 81 -7.28 24.71 -3.63
CA GLY A 81 -6.68 25.61 -2.64
C GLY A 81 -5.41 25.08 -1.98
N ILE A 82 -4.74 24.08 -2.57
CA ILE A 82 -3.45 23.58 -2.06
C ILE A 82 -2.35 24.61 -2.34
N SER A 83 -1.92 25.33 -1.30
CA SER A 83 -0.70 26.14 -1.37
C SER A 83 0.55 25.24 -1.41
N ALA A 84 1.68 25.79 -1.87
CA ALA A 84 2.94 25.05 -1.90
C ALA A 84 3.39 24.67 -0.47
N GLU A 85 3.14 25.56 0.48
CA GLU A 85 3.48 25.42 1.89
C GLU A 85 2.62 24.36 2.57
N LYS A 86 1.30 24.31 2.30
CA LYS A 86 0.44 23.21 2.78
C LYS A 86 1.03 21.87 2.35
N ARG A 87 1.36 21.73 1.08
CA ARG A 87 1.89 20.48 0.52
C ARG A 87 3.23 20.10 1.13
N ALA A 88 4.13 21.07 1.27
CA ALA A 88 5.43 20.86 1.92
C ALA A 88 5.26 20.43 3.38
N GLY A 89 4.35 21.07 4.11
CA GLY A 89 4.06 20.74 5.51
C GLY A 89 3.46 19.35 5.69
N VAL A 90 2.53 18.95 4.83
CA VAL A 90 1.96 17.59 4.84
C VAL A 90 3.00 16.52 4.49
N ASN A 91 3.91 16.81 3.55
CA ASN A 91 5.00 15.91 3.22
C ASN A 91 5.99 15.77 4.41
N ALA A 92 6.35 16.88 5.05
CA ALA A 92 7.17 16.86 6.25
C ALA A 92 6.50 16.06 7.40
N LEU A 93 5.19 16.23 7.58
CA LEU A 93 4.40 15.44 8.54
C LEU A 93 4.48 13.94 8.23
N ALA A 94 4.41 13.55 6.96
CA ALA A 94 4.57 12.16 6.51
C ALA A 94 5.94 11.57 6.88
N ASN A 95 6.98 12.40 6.82
CA ASN A 95 8.36 12.03 7.15
C ASN A 95 8.68 12.18 8.65
N GLN A 96 7.68 12.49 9.49
CA GLN A 96 7.84 12.76 10.93
C GLN A 96 8.76 13.96 11.24
N ASP A 97 8.98 14.85 10.26
CA ASP A 97 9.72 16.10 10.46
C ASP A 97 8.76 17.18 10.95
N TYR A 98 8.39 17.06 12.23
CA TYR A 98 7.37 17.91 12.83
C TYR A 98 7.76 19.39 12.88
N ALA A 99 9.05 19.71 12.97
CA ALA A 99 9.52 21.10 12.99
C ALA A 99 9.27 21.80 11.65
N ILE A 100 9.62 21.15 10.54
CA ILE A 100 9.36 21.66 9.20
C ILE A 100 7.86 21.65 8.90
N ALA A 101 7.13 20.62 9.35
CA ALA A 101 5.68 20.56 9.19
C ALA A 101 4.98 21.76 9.82
N ILE A 102 5.30 22.08 11.09
CA ILE A 102 4.73 23.23 11.82
C ILE A 102 5.01 24.53 11.07
N GLN A 103 6.27 24.80 10.71
CA GLN A 103 6.66 26.03 10.02
C GLN A 103 5.89 26.24 8.71
N GLN A 104 5.80 25.19 7.88
CA GLN A 104 5.17 25.29 6.57
C GLN A 104 3.64 25.40 6.68
N LEU A 105 3.02 24.69 7.62
CA LEU A 105 1.58 24.77 7.84
C LEU A 105 1.16 26.11 8.45
N GLU A 106 1.97 26.69 9.34
CA GLU A 106 1.75 28.05 9.82
C GLU A 106 1.86 29.08 8.69
N THR A 107 2.84 28.94 7.81
CA THR A 107 2.98 29.81 6.63
C THR A 107 1.77 29.68 5.70
N SER A 108 1.29 28.45 5.46
CA SER A 108 0.05 28.21 4.72
C SER A 108 -1.15 28.91 5.36
N LEU A 109 -1.27 28.86 6.69
CA LEU A 109 -2.36 29.50 7.43
C LEU A 109 -2.25 31.02 7.48
N GLN A 110 -1.04 31.59 7.38
CA GLN A 110 -0.87 33.04 7.22
C GLN A 110 -1.43 33.50 5.87
N ALA A 111 -1.23 32.72 4.81
CA ALA A 111 -1.79 33.01 3.49
C ALA A 111 -3.31 32.77 3.44
N GLN A 112 -3.79 31.70 4.07
CA GLN A 112 -5.21 31.36 4.13
C GLN A 112 -5.62 30.94 5.54
N ARG A 113 -6.06 31.91 6.35
CA ARG A 113 -6.41 31.66 7.76
C ARG A 113 -7.61 30.73 7.96
N ASN A 114 -8.53 30.67 7.00
CA ASN A 114 -9.75 29.86 7.07
C ASN A 114 -9.57 28.50 6.38
N ASP A 115 -8.40 27.89 6.50
CA ASP A 115 -8.10 26.58 5.96
C ASP A 115 -8.23 25.50 7.04
N PRO A 116 -9.40 24.83 7.16
CA PRO A 116 -9.62 23.84 8.22
C PRO A 116 -8.69 22.64 8.09
N GLU A 117 -8.26 22.30 6.89
CA GLU A 117 -7.41 21.14 6.64
C GLU A 117 -5.97 21.41 7.10
N ALA A 118 -5.42 22.59 6.79
CA ALA A 118 -4.10 22.99 7.28
C ALA A 118 -4.05 23.06 8.82
N LEU A 119 -5.14 23.49 9.48
CA LEU A 119 -5.24 23.48 10.94
C LEU A 119 -5.21 22.06 11.52
N ILE A 120 -5.89 21.10 10.89
CA ILE A 120 -5.86 19.70 11.33
C ILE A 120 -4.44 19.16 11.26
N TYR A 121 -3.74 19.38 10.15
CA TYR A 121 -2.35 18.93 10.01
C TYR A 121 -1.40 19.63 10.98
N LEU A 122 -1.60 20.92 11.25
CA LEU A 122 -0.77 21.66 12.20
C LEU A 122 -0.93 21.08 13.61
N ASN A 123 -2.16 20.79 14.03
CA ASN A 123 -2.41 20.16 15.33
C ASN A 123 -1.81 18.76 15.42
N ASN A 124 -1.91 17.96 14.34
CA ASN A 124 -1.26 16.65 14.29
C ASN A 124 0.27 16.77 14.39
N ALA A 125 0.87 17.79 13.77
CA ALA A 125 2.30 18.04 13.88
C ALA A 125 2.72 18.38 15.32
N TYR A 126 1.94 19.21 16.01
CA TYR A 126 2.16 19.54 17.43
C TYR A 126 2.05 18.31 18.34
N VAL A 127 1.06 17.44 18.11
CA VAL A 127 0.90 16.20 18.88
C VAL A 127 2.06 15.24 18.61
N GLY A 128 2.48 15.10 17.34
CA GLY A 128 3.60 14.23 16.97
C GLY A 128 4.95 14.69 17.52
N ALA A 129 5.15 16.00 17.69
CA ALA A 129 6.35 16.57 18.30
C ALA A 129 6.41 16.35 19.84
N ALA A 130 5.29 16.05 20.48
CA ALA A 130 5.20 15.88 21.92
C ALA A 130 5.53 14.43 22.35
N PRO A 131 6.00 14.22 23.60
CA PRO A 131 6.20 12.88 24.14
C PRO A 131 4.88 12.11 24.20
N ALA A 132 4.87 10.85 23.72
CA ALA A 132 3.74 9.95 23.89
C ALA A 132 3.77 9.33 25.30
N TYR A 133 2.70 9.52 26.08
CA TYR A 133 2.52 8.87 27.38
C TYR A 133 1.70 7.60 27.22
N THR A 134 2.14 6.50 27.84
CA THR A 134 1.34 5.27 27.90
C THR A 134 0.45 5.27 29.14
N ILE A 135 -0.68 4.59 29.07
CA ILE A 135 -1.57 4.41 30.22
C ILE A 135 -0.98 3.29 31.10
N ALA A 136 -0.84 3.56 32.40
CA ALA A 136 -0.26 2.64 33.39
C ALA A 136 -1.20 1.49 33.76
#